data_AF-A0A6A3KXN1-F1
#
_entry.id   AF-A0A6A3KXN1-F1
#
_cell.length_a   1.000
_cell.length_b   1.000
_cell.length_c   1.000
_cell.angle_alpha   90.00
_cell.angle_beta   90.00
_cell.angle_gamma   90.00
#
_symmetry.space_group_name_H-M   'P 1'
#
loop_
_entity.id
_entity.type
_entity.pdbx_description
1 polymer ?
#
loop_
_entity_poly.entity_id
_entity_poly.type
_entity_poly.pdbx_seq_one_letter_code
_entity_poly.pdbx_strand_id
1 'polypeptide(L)'
;MDVKMALPPANEIKLYCGVYRRAKVFSVVARLDEQVECLLIKLGEQLGVIPMDLGLYLAKKKGGDWVKSDEELKSFLSRGPVRNESGGTAFNRMWPSNLLSKYFDQQTLPYGVVHVLVELTENYLKRQKTGSEVPSAMDARMAPLDLTDLKAKASKSGDLPKDGDFLKLFEWNDDDCGSVKDIQAIGDIVGFTGSKFYVRKEILRVLENFKKFLHVKFGITTEEFRKEQFIFMGSSGMGKSCILALICFYLAIEKNVPVVWHGVVAVGGPATRLFHQGKYYEWPDSKGDIYSTIYDSRSGGGFDPASCWFCIDGLSQEQLARTNFGTAFTLLATSGQFEIKGESGAMQIICLVPYWRLDDLKDLASKCWNLNESDVAGRYFVSGGRLSDFLLPEKDARDAVNTALRKLDANGADVLLTTHRCSAFEPIDRIHMLGVQETSNLEHYLLYRCWRSCITSRLAMEYLLTLTKPDNFHKRFVVAKDVNDPQLQSLVLEHLFRSIVRYRKSVGIVYMKYDNVDRRTHRDPEHRLMREDNILLWA
;
A
#
# COMPACT_ATOMS: atom_id res chain seq x y z
N MET A 1 -11.95 19.19 66.88
CA MET A 1 -11.95 18.04 65.94
C MET A 1 -13.40 17.68 65.72
N ASP A 2 -13.95 17.99 64.55
CA ASP A 2 -15.19 17.41 64.08
C ASP A 2 -15.04 17.17 62.59
N VAL A 3 -14.86 15.89 62.25
CA VAL A 3 -14.71 15.40 60.88
C VAL A 3 -16.10 15.43 60.25
N LYS A 4 -16.33 16.37 59.33
CA LYS A 4 -17.50 16.34 58.44
C LYS A 4 -17.43 15.08 57.58
N MET A 5 -18.22 14.07 57.92
CA MET A 5 -18.58 13.00 57.00
C MET A 5 -19.54 13.58 55.95
N ALA A 6 -19.03 13.79 54.74
CA ALA A 6 -19.85 14.12 53.59
C ALA A 6 -20.72 12.90 53.21
N LEU A 7 -22.03 13.09 53.16
CA LEU A 7 -22.98 12.13 52.59
C LEU A 7 -22.68 11.97 51.08
N PRO A 8 -22.66 10.74 50.53
CA PRO A 8 -22.44 10.54 49.09
C PRO A 8 -23.56 11.20 48.28
N PRO A 9 -23.25 11.91 47.18
CA PRO A 9 -24.26 12.46 46.28
C PRO A 9 -25.08 11.31 45.66
N ALA A 10 -26.40 11.54 45.53
CA ALA A 10 -27.44 10.54 45.26
C ALA A 10 -27.34 9.70 43.98
N ASN A 11 -26.23 9.74 43.24
CA ASN A 11 -26.01 9.00 41.98
C ASN A 11 -24.71 8.18 41.96
N GLU A 12 -23.99 8.09 43.08
CA GLU A 12 -22.79 7.25 43.20
C GLU A 12 -23.14 5.81 43.55
N ILE A 13 -22.48 4.87 42.88
CA ILE A 13 -22.60 3.44 43.08
C ILE A 13 -21.23 2.82 43.32
N LYS A 14 -21.13 1.94 44.32
CA LYS A 14 -19.92 1.18 44.61
C LYS A 14 -20.01 -0.19 43.94
N LEU A 15 -19.20 -0.40 42.91
CA LEU A 15 -19.14 -1.65 42.15
C LEU A 15 -17.99 -2.53 42.64
N TYR A 16 -18.26 -3.81 42.85
CA TYR A 16 -17.23 -4.82 43.09
C TYR A 16 -16.85 -5.50 41.76
N CYS A 17 -15.59 -5.37 41.37
CA CYS A 17 -15.06 -5.75 40.07
C CYS A 17 -14.09 -6.93 40.21
N GLY A 18 -14.46 -8.10 39.68
CA GLY A 18 -13.63 -9.30 39.69
C GLY A 18 -12.74 -9.38 38.45
N VAL A 19 -11.42 -9.49 38.64
CA VAL A 19 -10.44 -9.46 37.55
C VAL A 19 -9.99 -10.86 37.19
N TYR A 20 -10.31 -11.27 35.96
CA TYR A 20 -9.88 -12.54 35.41
C TYR A 20 -8.35 -12.64 35.35
N ARG A 21 -7.83 -13.86 35.54
CA ARG A 21 -6.40 -14.24 35.54
C ARG A 21 -5.55 -13.62 36.66
N ARG A 22 -6.01 -12.55 37.32
CA ARG A 22 -5.42 -12.01 38.55
C ARG A 22 -6.05 -12.58 39.82
N ALA A 23 -7.25 -13.16 39.72
CA ALA A 23 -8.01 -13.70 40.86
C ALA A 23 -8.16 -12.72 42.03
N LYS A 24 -8.39 -11.44 41.70
CA LYS A 24 -8.57 -10.33 42.64
C LYS A 24 -9.91 -9.65 42.41
N VAL A 25 -10.46 -9.08 43.48
CA VAL A 25 -11.65 -8.22 43.44
C VAL A 25 -11.24 -6.83 43.90
N PHE A 26 -11.69 -5.82 43.18
CA PHE A 26 -11.51 -4.40 43.53
C PHE A 26 -12.87 -3.76 43.74
N SER A 27 -12.93 -2.69 44.52
CA SER A 27 -14.13 -1.86 44.59
C SER A 27 -13.86 -0.51 43.96
N VAL A 28 -14.75 -0.08 43.05
CA VAL A 28 -14.68 1.22 42.40
C VAL A 28 -15.97 1.97 42.65
N VAL A 29 -15.86 3.26 42.99
CA VAL A 29 -17.00 4.17 43.07
C VAL A 29 -17.15 4.87 41.71
N ALA A 30 -18.34 4.77 41.12
CA ALA A 30 -18.67 5.39 39.84
C ALA A 30 -20.03 6.07 39.93
N ARG A 31 -20.35 6.97 39.01
CA ARG A 31 -21.69 7.55 38.94
C ARG A 31 -22.54 6.84 37.90
N LEU A 32 -23.83 6.68 38.16
CA LEU A 32 -24.74 6.00 37.24
C LEU A 32 -24.91 6.72 35.89
N ASP A 33 -24.73 8.03 35.87
CA ASP A 33 -24.78 8.88 34.68
C ASP A 33 -23.44 8.96 33.91
N GLU A 34 -22.38 8.29 34.38
CA GLU A 34 -21.13 8.16 33.65
C GLU A 34 -21.21 7.06 32.58
N GLN A 35 -20.44 7.23 31.51
CA GLN A 35 -20.23 6.18 30.51
C GLN A 35 -19.35 5.06 31.09
N VAL A 36 -19.50 3.85 30.56
CA VAL A 36 -18.67 2.69 30.92
C VAL A 36 -17.18 2.98 30.66
N GLU A 37 -16.85 3.86 29.72
CA GLU A 37 -15.48 4.34 29.49
C GLU A 37 -14.85 4.98 30.74
N CYS A 38 -15.60 5.75 31.53
CA CYS A 38 -15.10 6.33 32.77
C CYS A 38 -14.73 5.24 33.80
N LEU A 39 -15.49 4.14 33.83
CA LEU A 39 -15.20 2.99 34.67
C LEU A 39 -13.96 2.22 34.19
N LEU A 40 -13.77 2.10 32.87
CA LEU A 40 -12.55 1.54 32.26
C LEU A 40 -11.30 2.34 32.63
N ILE A 41 -11.40 3.67 32.64
CA ILE A 41 -10.30 4.57 33.04
C ILE A 41 -9.95 4.36 34.52
N LYS A 42 -10.93 4.44 35.41
CA LYS A 42 -10.74 4.24 36.87
C LYS A 42 -10.15 2.86 37.19
N LEU A 43 -10.63 1.80 36.52
CA LEU A 43 -10.09 0.45 36.69
C LEU A 43 -8.68 0.32 36.09
N GLY A 44 -8.42 0.96 34.96
CA GLY A 44 -7.11 1.00 34.33
C GLY A 44 -6.05 1.60 35.25
N GLU A 45 -6.35 2.77 35.84
CA GLU A 45 -5.49 3.44 36.82
C GLU A 45 -5.22 2.55 38.04
N GLN A 46 -6.26 1.94 38.62
CA GLN A 46 -6.09 1.04 39.78
C GLN A 46 -5.30 -0.23 39.46
N LEU A 47 -5.39 -0.73 38.22
CA LEU A 47 -4.74 -1.98 37.81
C LEU A 47 -3.35 -1.78 37.21
N GLY A 48 -2.96 -0.53 36.90
CA GLY A 48 -1.77 -0.19 36.13
C GLY A 48 -1.88 -0.68 34.68
N VAL A 49 -3.07 -0.59 34.08
CA VAL A 49 -3.38 -1.10 32.74
C VAL A 49 -4.06 -0.01 31.93
N ILE A 50 -3.72 0.14 30.65
CA ILE A 50 -4.40 1.15 29.83
C ILE A 50 -5.88 0.76 29.60
N PRO A 51 -6.81 1.72 29.52
CA PRO A 51 -8.25 1.41 29.43
C PRO A 51 -8.64 0.55 28.22
N MET A 52 -7.98 0.76 27.08
CA MET A 52 -8.21 -0.01 25.84
C MET A 52 -7.85 -1.50 25.96
N ASP A 53 -7.06 -1.87 26.96
CA ASP A 53 -6.64 -3.24 27.23
C ASP A 53 -7.61 -4.01 28.13
N LEU A 54 -8.66 -3.36 28.60
CA LEU A 54 -9.67 -3.93 29.49
C LEU A 54 -10.98 -4.16 28.74
N GLY A 55 -11.54 -5.36 28.94
CA GLY A 55 -12.92 -5.69 28.58
C GLY A 55 -13.76 -5.78 29.84
N LEU A 56 -14.90 -5.09 29.87
CA LEU A 56 -15.86 -5.21 30.97
C LEU A 56 -17.06 -6.05 30.56
N TYR A 57 -17.49 -6.91 31.48
CA TYR A 57 -18.69 -7.72 31.34
C TYR A 57 -19.53 -7.60 32.61
N LEU A 58 -20.85 -7.62 32.45
CA LEU A 58 -21.77 -7.68 33.59
C LEU A 58 -21.63 -9.06 34.25
N ALA A 59 -21.36 -9.08 35.56
CA ALA A 59 -21.16 -10.32 36.33
C ALA A 59 -22.46 -11.08 36.65
N LYS A 60 -23.50 -10.84 35.85
CA LYS A 60 -24.80 -11.50 35.93
C LYS A 60 -25.00 -12.32 34.65
N LYS A 61 -25.20 -13.62 34.79
CA LYS A 61 -25.46 -14.49 33.63
C LYS A 61 -26.76 -14.08 32.94
N LYS A 62 -26.84 -14.25 31.62
CA LYS A 62 -28.06 -13.94 30.85
C LYS A 62 -29.22 -14.82 31.34
N GLY A 63 -30.14 -14.24 32.09
CA GLY A 63 -31.27 -14.96 32.72
C GLY A 63 -30.95 -15.71 34.03
N GLY A 64 -29.81 -15.44 34.68
CA GLY A 64 -29.38 -16.12 35.91
C GLY A 64 -28.88 -15.18 37.01
N ASP A 65 -28.33 -15.80 38.07
CA ASP A 65 -27.84 -15.09 39.26
C ASP A 65 -26.51 -14.35 39.04
N TRP A 66 -26.22 -13.42 39.95
CA TRP A 66 -24.92 -12.76 40.06
C TRP A 66 -23.83 -13.74 40.46
N VAL A 67 -22.59 -13.46 40.03
CA VAL A 67 -21.41 -14.20 40.50
C VAL A 67 -21.23 -13.95 42.00
N LYS A 68 -21.33 -15.00 42.80
CA LYS A 68 -21.16 -14.94 44.26
C LYS A 68 -19.71 -14.70 44.63
N SER A 69 -19.50 -13.97 45.73
CA SER A 69 -18.19 -13.81 46.36
C SER A 69 -17.99 -14.84 47.47
N ASP A 70 -17.98 -16.12 47.09
CA ASP A 70 -17.75 -17.27 47.97
C ASP A 70 -16.35 -17.87 47.79
N GLU A 71 -16.08 -18.99 48.46
CA GLU A 71 -14.77 -19.65 48.43
C GLU A 71 -14.34 -20.11 47.02
N GLU A 72 -15.30 -20.30 46.10
CA GLU A 72 -15.03 -20.74 44.72
C GLU A 72 -14.63 -19.56 43.80
N LEU A 73 -14.91 -18.32 44.19
CA LEU A 73 -14.68 -17.13 43.36
C LEU A 73 -13.22 -17.01 42.88
N LYS A 74 -12.26 -17.32 43.76
CA LYS A 74 -10.82 -17.22 43.43
C LYS A 74 -10.44 -18.21 42.32
N SER A 75 -10.96 -19.44 42.38
CA SER A 75 -10.76 -20.44 41.32
C SER A 75 -11.50 -20.07 40.04
N PHE A 76 -12.67 -19.43 40.14
CA PHE A 76 -13.41 -18.97 38.97
C PHE A 76 -12.64 -17.87 38.22
N LEU A 77 -12.13 -16.87 38.93
CA LEU A 77 -11.41 -15.75 38.33
C LEU A 77 -10.02 -16.17 37.79
N SER A 78 -9.36 -17.18 38.36
CA SER A 78 -8.04 -17.63 37.90
C SER A 78 -8.09 -18.32 36.53
N ARG A 79 -9.15 -19.08 36.24
CA ARG A 79 -9.32 -19.81 34.97
C ARG A 79 -9.50 -18.90 33.75
N GLY A 80 -9.93 -17.66 33.96
CA GLY A 80 -10.26 -16.72 32.89
C GLY A 80 -11.68 -16.92 32.34
N PRO A 81 -12.09 -16.10 31.35
CA PRO A 81 -13.45 -16.16 30.81
C PRO A 81 -13.66 -17.45 30.02
N VAL A 82 -14.70 -18.19 30.39
CA VAL A 82 -15.14 -19.39 29.64
C VAL A 82 -15.78 -18.92 28.33
N ARG A 83 -15.22 -19.35 27.20
CA ARG A 83 -15.72 -19.06 25.86
C ARG A 83 -16.54 -20.23 25.33
N ASN A 84 -17.65 -19.93 24.65
CA ASN A 84 -18.44 -20.93 23.91
C ASN A 84 -17.80 -21.22 22.54
N GLU A 85 -18.38 -22.17 21.79
CA GLU A 85 -17.87 -22.59 20.46
C GLU A 85 -17.79 -21.45 19.44
N SER A 86 -18.60 -20.40 19.62
CA SER A 86 -18.60 -19.18 18.80
C SER A 86 -17.58 -18.13 19.27
N GLY A 87 -16.78 -18.43 20.31
CA GLY A 87 -15.79 -17.53 20.90
C GLY A 87 -16.34 -16.46 21.84
N GLY A 88 -17.65 -16.45 22.13
CA GLY A 88 -18.32 -15.52 23.04
C GLY A 88 -18.32 -15.99 24.50
N THR A 89 -18.54 -15.08 25.45
CA THR A 89 -18.66 -15.43 26.88
C THR A 89 -20.12 -15.56 27.30
N ALA A 90 -20.38 -16.27 28.40
CA ALA A 90 -21.72 -16.38 29.00
C ALA A 90 -22.22 -15.07 29.66
N PHE A 91 -21.38 -14.03 29.69
CA PHE A 91 -21.66 -12.74 30.32
C PHE A 91 -21.83 -11.65 29.28
N ASN A 92 -22.73 -10.71 29.56
CA ASN A 92 -23.02 -9.62 28.63
C ASN A 92 -21.88 -8.60 28.67
N ARG A 93 -21.27 -8.34 27.50
CA ARG A 93 -20.23 -7.31 27.36
C ARG A 93 -20.80 -5.91 27.62
N MET A 94 -20.09 -5.11 28.39
CA MET A 94 -20.40 -3.71 28.63
C MET A 94 -19.67 -2.85 27.62
N TRP A 95 -20.42 -2.16 26.77
CA TRP A 95 -19.85 -1.28 25.73
C TRP A 95 -19.45 0.09 26.30
N PRO A 96 -18.26 0.64 25.93
CA PRO A 96 -17.74 1.89 26.48
C PRO A 96 -18.68 3.09 26.37
N SER A 97 -19.38 3.21 25.24
CA SER A 97 -20.30 4.31 24.93
C SER A 97 -21.65 4.25 25.67
N ASN A 98 -21.96 3.14 26.36
CA ASN A 98 -23.19 3.02 27.13
C ASN A 98 -23.03 3.66 28.52
N LEU A 99 -24.10 4.22 29.07
CA LEU A 99 -24.17 4.68 30.46
C LEU A 99 -24.20 3.50 31.44
N LEU A 100 -23.64 3.69 32.64
CA LEU A 100 -23.67 2.67 33.69
C LEU A 100 -25.10 2.38 34.17
N SER A 101 -25.98 3.37 34.17
CA SER A 101 -27.42 3.23 34.46
C SER A 101 -28.14 2.21 33.57
N LYS A 102 -27.62 1.91 32.38
CA LYS A 102 -28.15 0.88 31.48
C LYS A 102 -27.95 -0.54 32.04
N TYR A 103 -26.95 -0.73 32.91
CA TYR A 103 -26.61 -2.03 33.49
C TYR A 103 -26.93 -2.10 34.99
N PHE A 104 -26.93 -0.95 35.66
CA PHE A 104 -27.20 -0.81 37.09
C PHE A 104 -28.26 0.27 37.29
N ASP A 105 -29.51 -0.06 37.02
CA ASP A 105 -30.67 0.82 37.23
C ASP A 105 -30.99 1.02 38.72
N GLN A 106 -30.48 0.15 39.59
CA GLN A 106 -30.65 0.20 41.04
C GLN A 106 -29.42 0.79 41.73
N GLN A 107 -29.63 1.76 42.63
CA GLN A 107 -28.55 2.37 43.42
C GLN A 107 -27.96 1.41 44.47
N THR A 108 -28.76 0.46 44.95
CA THR A 108 -28.32 -0.53 45.95
C THR A 108 -28.19 -1.89 45.30
N LEU A 109 -26.96 -2.31 45.04
CA LEU A 109 -26.69 -3.63 44.46
C LEU A 109 -26.57 -4.70 45.57
N PRO A 110 -26.81 -5.98 45.25
CA PRO A 110 -26.71 -7.05 46.23
C PRO A 110 -25.33 -7.10 46.90
N TYR A 111 -25.30 -7.26 48.21
CA TYR A 111 -24.04 -7.44 48.95
C TYR A 111 -23.50 -8.87 48.75
N GLY A 112 -22.18 -9.01 48.81
CA GLY A 112 -21.51 -10.32 48.71
C GLY A 112 -21.45 -10.92 47.31
N VAL A 113 -21.64 -10.10 46.26
CA VAL A 113 -21.51 -10.53 44.86
C VAL A 113 -20.52 -9.65 44.08
N VAL A 114 -20.01 -10.20 42.98
CA VAL A 114 -19.26 -9.46 41.98
C VAL A 114 -20.25 -8.82 41.02
N HIS A 115 -20.04 -7.55 40.69
CA HIS A 115 -20.92 -6.73 39.83
C HIS A 115 -20.38 -6.62 38.41
N VAL A 116 -19.07 -6.49 38.26
CA VAL A 116 -18.39 -6.36 36.96
C VAL A 116 -17.26 -7.38 36.88
N LEU A 117 -17.16 -8.07 35.75
CA LEU A 117 -16.02 -8.93 35.41
C LEU A 117 -15.09 -8.17 34.48
N VAL A 118 -13.81 -8.13 34.85
CA VAL A 118 -12.77 -7.43 34.11
C VAL A 118 -11.90 -8.48 33.42
N GLU A 119 -11.94 -8.48 32.09
CA GLU A 119 -11.05 -9.27 31.25
C GLU A 119 -9.87 -8.41 30.79
N LEU A 120 -8.67 -8.96 30.94
CA LEU A 120 -7.48 -8.42 30.30
C LEU A 120 -7.44 -8.95 28.86
N THR A 121 -7.60 -8.05 27.89
CA THR A 121 -7.71 -8.41 26.47
C THR A 121 -6.45 -9.12 25.96
N GLU A 122 -6.55 -9.80 24.82
CA GLU A 122 -5.38 -10.46 24.21
C GLU A 122 -4.24 -9.48 23.89
N ASN A 123 -4.55 -8.21 23.63
CA ASN A 123 -3.55 -7.15 23.45
C ASN A 123 -2.79 -6.88 24.75
N TYR A 124 -3.48 -6.86 25.90
CA TYR A 124 -2.82 -6.80 27.20
C TYR A 124 -1.96 -8.04 27.47
N LEU A 125 -2.45 -9.23 27.15
CA LEU A 125 -1.74 -10.48 27.40
C LEU A 125 -0.51 -10.63 26.50
N LYS A 126 -0.58 -10.13 25.26
CA LYS A 126 0.57 -9.97 24.37
C LYS A 126 1.55 -8.95 24.94
N ARG A 127 1.06 -7.86 25.54
CA ARG A 127 1.88 -6.84 26.22
C ARG A 127 2.50 -7.30 27.54
N GLN A 128 1.85 -8.16 28.32
CA GLN A 128 2.41 -8.75 29.53
C GLN A 128 3.44 -9.84 29.25
N LYS A 129 3.30 -10.58 28.14
CA LYS A 129 4.39 -11.44 27.64
C LYS A 129 5.65 -10.64 27.26
N THR A 130 5.52 -9.33 27.08
CA THR A 130 6.62 -8.39 26.84
C THR A 130 6.96 -7.50 28.05
N GLY A 131 6.48 -7.81 29.28
CA GLY A 131 6.86 -7.02 30.46
C GLY A 131 6.40 -7.57 31.81
N SER A 132 7.28 -8.32 32.51
CA SER A 132 7.64 -8.20 33.94
C SER A 132 8.61 -9.33 34.35
N GLU A 133 9.62 -9.00 35.15
CA GLU A 133 10.93 -9.67 35.25
C GLU A 133 11.08 -10.74 36.35
N VAL A 134 11.85 -11.84 36.14
CA VAL A 134 12.81 -12.47 37.09
C VAL A 134 13.90 -13.30 36.35
N PRO A 135 15.20 -12.92 36.39
CA PRO A 135 16.29 -13.86 36.65
C PRO A 135 16.28 -14.26 38.14
N SER A 136 16.49 -15.50 38.56
CA SER A 136 17.48 -16.42 38.00
C SER A 136 17.12 -16.91 36.60
N ALA A 137 17.85 -16.40 35.59
CA ALA A 137 17.76 -16.62 34.14
C ALA A 137 17.23 -15.50 33.20
N MET A 138 16.84 -14.29 33.64
CA MET A 138 16.66 -13.08 32.79
C MET A 138 17.90 -12.17 32.66
N ASP A 139 19.09 -12.71 32.51
CA ASP A 139 20.18 -11.93 31.89
C ASP A 139 20.30 -12.18 30.39
N ALA A 140 19.36 -12.92 29.77
CA ALA A 140 19.57 -13.43 28.42
C ALA A 140 18.59 -13.00 27.32
N ARG A 141 17.43 -12.35 27.57
CA ARG A 141 16.46 -12.05 26.48
C ARG A 141 15.62 -10.78 26.65
N MET A 142 16.26 -9.63 26.43
CA MET A 142 15.82 -8.55 25.54
C MET A 142 16.83 -7.41 25.70
N ALA A 143 18.03 -7.66 25.18
CA ALA A 143 18.97 -6.58 24.96
C ALA A 143 18.29 -5.52 24.06
N PRO A 144 18.55 -4.21 24.28
CA PRO A 144 18.32 -3.21 23.25
C PRO A 144 18.86 -3.75 21.93
N LEU A 145 18.20 -3.49 20.80
CA LEU A 145 18.78 -3.85 19.51
C LEU A 145 20.11 -3.12 19.40
N ASP A 146 21.20 -3.84 19.64
CA ASP A 146 22.52 -3.32 19.38
C ASP A 146 22.67 -3.31 17.87
N LEU A 147 22.45 -2.12 17.31
CA LEU A 147 22.60 -1.92 15.88
C LEU A 147 24.02 -2.25 15.44
N THR A 148 25.02 -2.18 16.34
CA THR A 148 26.40 -2.60 16.10
C THR A 148 26.46 -4.11 15.83
N ASP A 149 25.86 -4.93 16.70
CA ASP A 149 25.77 -6.39 16.50
C ASP A 149 24.96 -6.75 15.25
N LEU A 150 23.85 -6.03 14.99
CA LEU A 150 23.05 -6.29 13.80
C LEU A 150 23.85 -5.96 12.53
N LYS A 151 24.50 -4.78 12.48
CA LYS A 151 25.40 -4.35 11.40
C LYS A 151 26.55 -5.33 11.18
N ALA A 152 27.13 -5.87 12.26
CA ALA A 152 28.21 -6.85 12.18
C ALA A 152 27.76 -8.19 11.54
N LYS A 153 26.47 -8.52 11.62
CA LYS A 153 25.87 -9.71 10.99
C LYS A 153 25.40 -9.47 9.56
N ALA A 154 25.62 -8.29 9.00
CA ALA A 154 25.25 -8.00 7.61
C ALA A 154 26.05 -8.90 6.65
N SER A 155 25.34 -9.46 5.67
CA SER A 155 25.97 -10.28 4.61
C SER A 155 26.80 -9.44 3.64
N LYS A 156 26.41 -8.18 3.45
CA LYS A 156 27.17 -7.18 2.70
C LYS A 156 27.11 -5.85 3.44
N SER A 157 28.18 -5.09 3.35
CA SER A 157 28.23 -3.72 3.84
C SER A 157 29.27 -2.92 3.08
N GLY A 158 29.08 -1.63 3.01
CA GLY A 158 30.05 -0.72 2.41
C GLY A 158 29.66 0.73 2.63
N ASP A 159 30.43 1.63 2.03
CA ASP A 159 30.11 3.05 2.07
C ASP A 159 28.99 3.37 1.07
N LEU A 160 28.12 4.31 1.44
CA LEU A 160 27.17 4.90 0.51
C LEU A 160 27.91 5.79 -0.49
N PRO A 161 27.44 5.89 -1.74
CA PRO A 161 28.04 6.78 -2.72
C PRO A 161 28.01 8.23 -2.23
N LYS A 162 29.11 8.95 -2.45
CA LYS A 162 29.23 10.37 -2.08
C LYS A 162 28.86 11.32 -3.21
N ASP A 163 28.87 10.80 -4.44
CA ASP A 163 28.73 11.55 -5.67
C ASP A 163 27.73 10.82 -6.58
N GLY A 164 27.08 11.56 -7.47
CA GLY A 164 26.18 11.02 -8.49
C GLY A 164 24.99 11.93 -8.80
N ASP A 165 24.42 11.78 -9.99
CA ASP A 165 23.32 12.64 -10.46
C ASP A 165 22.07 12.53 -9.58
N PHE A 166 21.86 11.37 -8.95
CA PHE A 166 20.72 11.10 -8.06
C PHE A 166 20.70 12.01 -6.82
N LEU A 167 21.80 12.66 -6.46
CA LEU A 167 21.82 13.64 -5.37
C LEU A 167 21.01 14.90 -5.72
N LYS A 168 20.83 15.17 -7.03
CA LYS A 168 20.03 16.28 -7.55
C LYS A 168 18.62 15.86 -7.96
N LEU A 169 18.12 14.71 -7.46
CA LEU A 169 16.84 14.11 -7.86
C LEU A 169 15.66 15.09 -7.88
N PHE A 170 15.59 15.99 -6.90
CA PHE A 170 14.50 16.97 -6.76
C PHE A 170 14.83 18.37 -7.32
N GLU A 171 15.97 18.52 -8.00
CA GLU A 171 16.34 19.67 -8.81
C GLU A 171 16.03 19.44 -10.30
N TRP A 172 15.89 18.18 -10.71
CA TRP A 172 15.54 17.84 -12.09
C TRP A 172 14.20 18.45 -12.49
N ASN A 173 14.15 18.97 -13.71
CA ASN A 173 12.99 19.65 -14.26
C ASN A 173 12.77 19.29 -15.73
N ASP A 174 11.89 20.01 -16.41
CA ASP A 174 11.52 19.71 -17.79
C ASP A 174 12.70 19.76 -18.78
N ASP A 175 13.74 20.55 -18.49
CA ASP A 175 14.96 20.62 -19.29
C ASP A 175 15.79 19.32 -19.20
N ASP A 176 15.59 18.52 -18.16
CA ASP A 176 16.22 17.22 -18.00
C ASP A 176 15.47 16.11 -18.75
N CYS A 177 14.29 16.37 -19.33
CA CYS A 177 13.55 15.35 -20.09
C CYS A 177 14.38 14.80 -21.25
N GLY A 178 14.38 13.48 -21.38
CA GLY A 178 15.21 12.76 -22.34
C GLY A 178 16.66 12.57 -21.89
N SER A 179 17.12 13.20 -20.81
CA SER A 179 18.49 12.99 -20.33
C SER A 179 18.64 11.61 -19.69
N VAL A 180 19.88 11.09 -19.71
CA VAL A 180 20.25 9.88 -19.00
C VAL A 180 21.18 10.26 -17.87
N LYS A 181 20.80 9.89 -16.66
CA LYS A 181 21.54 10.14 -15.42
C LYS A 181 22.35 8.92 -15.04
N ASP A 182 23.57 9.13 -14.56
CA ASP A 182 24.41 8.05 -14.06
C ASP A 182 23.95 7.61 -12.66
N ILE A 183 23.64 6.32 -12.55
CA ILE A 183 23.20 5.68 -11.31
C ILE A 183 23.95 4.37 -11.05
N GLN A 184 25.10 4.16 -11.69
CA GLN A 184 25.93 2.95 -11.52
C GLN A 184 26.18 2.63 -10.06
N ALA A 185 26.53 3.63 -9.24
CA ALA A 185 26.82 3.42 -7.83
C ALA A 185 25.62 2.87 -7.03
N ILE A 186 24.39 3.22 -7.42
CA ILE A 186 23.17 2.64 -6.85
C ILE A 186 23.02 1.21 -7.35
N GLY A 187 23.17 0.99 -8.67
CA GLY A 187 23.09 -0.32 -9.31
C GLY A 187 24.06 -1.34 -8.72
N ASP A 188 25.28 -0.93 -8.38
CA ASP A 188 26.30 -1.79 -7.77
C ASP A 188 25.90 -2.27 -6.38
N ILE A 189 25.14 -1.47 -5.64
CA ILE A 189 24.68 -1.81 -4.29
C ILE A 189 23.40 -2.66 -4.34
N VAL A 190 22.43 -2.28 -5.18
CA VAL A 190 21.10 -2.93 -5.16
C VAL A 190 20.95 -4.06 -6.19
N GLY A 191 21.77 -4.07 -7.23
CA GLY A 191 21.86 -5.15 -8.24
C GLY A 191 20.78 -5.18 -9.32
N PHE A 192 19.74 -4.32 -9.27
CA PHE A 192 18.60 -4.41 -10.18
C PHE A 192 18.31 -3.15 -11.02
N THR A 193 18.87 -1.99 -10.69
CA THR A 193 18.56 -0.72 -11.39
C THR A 193 19.36 -0.54 -12.68
N GLY A 194 20.46 -1.27 -12.85
CA GLY A 194 21.45 -1.00 -13.88
C GLY A 194 22.22 0.30 -13.60
N SER A 195 22.89 0.82 -14.63
CA SER A 195 23.83 1.94 -14.52
C SER A 195 23.28 3.30 -14.92
N LYS A 196 22.12 3.32 -15.58
CA LYS A 196 21.58 4.51 -16.24
C LYS A 196 20.12 4.70 -15.88
N PHE A 197 19.74 5.93 -15.61
CA PHE A 197 18.36 6.32 -15.37
C PHE A 197 17.90 7.34 -16.41
N TYR A 198 16.89 6.99 -17.20
CA TYR A 198 16.33 7.89 -18.20
C TYR A 198 15.22 8.75 -17.58
N VAL A 199 15.36 10.07 -17.73
CA VAL A 199 14.40 11.04 -17.20
C VAL A 199 13.31 11.27 -18.23
N ARG A 200 12.08 10.86 -17.91
CA ARG A 200 10.88 11.17 -18.71
C ARG A 200 9.95 12.10 -17.96
N LYS A 201 9.08 12.77 -18.70
CA LYS A 201 8.12 13.74 -18.17
C LYS A 201 7.27 13.17 -17.04
N GLU A 202 6.73 11.96 -17.20
CA GLU A 202 5.88 11.31 -16.20
C GLU A 202 6.65 11.00 -14.91
N ILE A 203 7.94 10.67 -14.99
CA ILE A 203 8.77 10.45 -13.80
C ILE A 203 8.95 11.78 -13.04
N LEU A 204 9.17 12.89 -13.73
CA LEU A 204 9.23 14.20 -13.09
C LEU A 204 7.93 14.54 -12.37
N ARG A 205 6.76 14.25 -12.97
CA ARG A 205 5.47 14.46 -12.31
C ARG A 205 5.29 13.60 -11.06
N VAL A 206 5.76 12.35 -11.09
CA VAL A 206 5.78 11.48 -9.90
C VAL A 206 6.69 12.04 -8.81
N LEU A 207 7.89 12.52 -9.17
CA LEU A 207 8.84 13.13 -8.23
C LEU A 207 8.31 14.46 -7.67
N GLU A 208 7.64 15.29 -8.47
CA GLU A 208 6.98 16.53 -8.03
C GLU A 208 5.88 16.25 -7.00
N ASN A 209 5.04 15.24 -7.22
CA ASN A 209 4.04 14.81 -6.23
C ASN A 209 4.68 14.27 -4.95
N PHE A 210 5.76 13.49 -5.07
CA PHE A 210 6.50 13.01 -3.90
C PHE A 210 7.17 14.16 -3.13
N LYS A 211 7.70 15.18 -3.81
CA LYS A 211 8.33 16.35 -3.18
C LYS A 211 7.36 17.10 -2.26
N LYS A 212 6.07 17.17 -2.63
CA LYS A 212 5.01 17.72 -1.76
C LYS A 212 4.87 16.93 -0.47
N PHE A 213 4.79 15.60 -0.56
CA PHE A 213 4.76 14.70 0.60
C PHE A 213 6.04 14.82 1.46
N LEU A 214 7.20 14.96 0.83
CA LEU A 214 8.48 15.13 1.51
C LEU A 214 8.51 16.42 2.36
N HIS A 215 7.99 17.53 1.83
CA HIS A 215 7.92 18.81 2.55
C HIS A 215 7.01 18.71 3.79
N VAL A 216 5.88 18.01 3.69
CA VAL A 216 4.97 17.74 4.82
C VAL A 216 5.68 16.90 5.88
N LYS A 217 6.35 15.81 5.47
CA LYS A 217 7.08 14.93 6.38
C LYS A 217 8.21 15.60 7.15
N PHE A 218 8.90 16.56 6.54
CA PHE A 218 9.93 17.35 7.21
C PHE A 218 9.40 18.59 7.95
N GLY A 219 8.09 18.78 8.01
CA GLY A 219 7.48 19.93 8.70
C GLY A 219 7.81 21.28 8.07
N ILE A 220 8.18 21.28 6.78
CA ILE A 220 8.43 22.51 6.01
C ILE A 220 7.10 23.23 5.73
N THR A 221 6.02 22.47 5.60
CA THR A 221 4.64 22.97 5.49
C THR A 221 3.86 22.65 6.77
N THR A 222 2.92 23.52 7.13
CA THR A 222 2.13 23.50 8.39
C THR A 222 0.99 22.47 8.40
N GLU A 223 0.95 21.54 7.46
CA GLU A 223 -0.10 20.53 7.42
C GLU A 223 0.17 19.42 8.46
N GLU A 224 -0.80 19.15 9.35
CA GLU A 224 -0.67 18.25 10.51
C GLU A 224 -0.63 16.74 10.15
N PHE A 225 0.26 16.31 9.27
CA PHE A 225 0.20 14.94 8.73
C PHE A 225 1.38 14.03 9.09
N ARG A 226 1.69 13.91 10.38
CA ARG A 226 2.76 13.01 10.88
C ARG A 226 2.55 11.53 10.54
N LYS A 227 1.34 11.11 10.13
CA LYS A 227 1.01 9.72 9.78
C LYS A 227 0.64 9.54 8.30
N GLU A 228 1.35 10.14 7.37
CA GLU A 228 1.17 9.81 5.94
C GLU A 228 2.06 8.66 5.46
N GLN A 229 1.58 7.93 4.46
CA GLN A 229 2.27 6.91 3.69
C GLN A 229 2.20 7.28 2.21
N PHE A 230 3.31 7.10 1.48
CA PHE A 230 3.35 7.33 0.05
C PHE A 230 3.54 6.03 -0.71
N ILE A 231 2.69 5.77 -1.70
CA ILE A 231 2.60 4.50 -2.41
C ILE A 231 2.81 4.76 -3.91
N PHE A 232 3.93 4.27 -4.45
CA PHE A 232 4.15 4.18 -5.89
C PHE A 232 3.41 2.96 -6.42
N MET A 233 2.33 3.20 -7.15
CA MET A 233 1.49 2.17 -7.74
C MET A 233 1.70 2.09 -9.25
N GLY A 234 1.44 0.95 -9.87
CA GLY A 234 1.42 0.81 -11.33
C GLY A 234 1.72 -0.61 -11.77
N SER A 235 1.61 -0.88 -13.06
CA SER A 235 1.86 -2.22 -13.61
C SER A 235 3.28 -2.72 -13.29
N SER A 236 3.46 -4.04 -13.29
CA SER A 236 4.78 -4.64 -13.04
C SER A 236 5.78 -4.19 -14.12
N GLY A 237 6.99 -3.83 -13.70
CA GLY A 237 8.08 -3.47 -14.64
C GLY A 237 8.06 -2.04 -15.20
N MET A 238 7.37 -1.09 -14.57
CA MET A 238 7.37 0.34 -15.02
C MET A 238 8.53 1.19 -14.49
N GLY A 239 9.36 0.67 -13.59
CA GLY A 239 10.49 1.40 -12.99
C GLY A 239 10.27 1.93 -11.56
N LYS A 240 9.17 1.52 -10.89
CA LYS A 240 8.82 1.95 -9.52
C LYS A 240 9.92 1.67 -8.50
N SER A 241 10.45 0.45 -8.50
CA SER A 241 11.57 0.02 -7.66
C SER A 241 12.83 0.88 -7.89
N CYS A 242 13.07 1.30 -9.14
CA CYS A 242 14.19 2.19 -9.46
C CYS A 242 13.97 3.59 -8.89
N ILE A 243 12.76 4.16 -9.03
CA ILE A 243 12.41 5.46 -8.42
C ILE A 243 12.56 5.40 -6.90
N LEU A 244 12.05 4.33 -6.25
CA LEU A 244 12.19 4.15 -4.81
C LEU A 244 13.65 4.02 -4.38
N ALA A 245 14.49 3.33 -5.15
CA ALA A 245 15.93 3.25 -4.89
C ALA A 245 16.57 4.66 -4.91
N LEU A 246 16.33 5.46 -5.95
CA LEU A 246 16.85 6.85 -6.02
C LEU A 246 16.43 7.66 -4.79
N ILE A 247 15.17 7.56 -4.37
CA ILE A 247 14.65 8.26 -3.20
C ILE A 247 15.32 7.78 -1.91
N CYS A 248 15.49 6.46 -1.71
CA CYS A 248 16.14 5.94 -0.51
C CYS A 248 17.59 6.43 -0.38
N PHE A 249 18.34 6.45 -1.48
CA PHE A 249 19.71 6.98 -1.50
C PHE A 249 19.74 8.50 -1.28
N TYR A 250 18.86 9.26 -1.93
CA TYR A 250 18.72 10.69 -1.70
C TYR A 250 18.42 11.00 -0.22
N LEU A 251 17.48 10.29 0.40
CA LEU A 251 17.13 10.48 1.81
C LEU A 251 18.33 10.17 2.73
N ALA A 252 19.02 9.07 2.48
CA ALA A 252 20.14 8.64 3.31
C ALA A 252 21.37 9.54 3.20
N ILE A 253 21.65 10.07 2.01
CA ILE A 253 22.86 10.85 1.72
C ILE A 253 22.60 12.34 1.87
N GLU A 254 21.66 12.88 1.08
CA GLU A 254 21.40 14.33 1.01
C GLU A 254 20.60 14.84 2.22
N LYS A 255 19.70 14.02 2.77
CA LYS A 255 18.91 14.39 3.96
C LYS A 255 19.43 13.80 5.26
N ASN A 256 20.46 12.95 5.20
CA ASN A 256 21.01 12.23 6.35
C ASN A 256 19.93 11.54 7.20
N VAL A 257 18.88 11.04 6.54
CA VAL A 257 17.78 10.32 7.17
C VAL A 257 18.06 8.82 7.10
N PRO A 258 18.07 8.10 8.22
CA PRO A 258 18.22 6.65 8.19
C PRO A 258 17.08 5.99 7.39
N VAL A 259 17.42 5.06 6.51
CA VAL A 259 16.44 4.32 5.69
C VAL A 259 16.58 2.82 5.91
N VAL A 260 15.46 2.17 6.22
CA VAL A 260 15.34 0.71 6.23
C VAL A 260 14.51 0.30 5.03
N TRP A 261 15.10 -0.45 4.11
CA TRP A 261 14.46 -0.84 2.87
C TRP A 261 14.39 -2.35 2.74
N HIS A 262 13.17 -2.90 2.74
CA HIS A 262 12.91 -4.29 2.43
C HIS A 262 12.47 -4.44 0.97
N GLY A 263 13.25 -5.17 0.18
CA GLY A 263 13.00 -5.37 -1.24
C GLY A 263 12.78 -6.82 -1.60
N VAL A 264 11.64 -7.12 -2.24
CA VAL A 264 11.33 -8.40 -2.88
C VAL A 264 11.52 -8.22 -4.38
N VAL A 265 12.79 -8.18 -4.79
CA VAL A 265 13.18 -8.00 -6.19
C VAL A 265 13.39 -9.35 -6.88
N ALA A 266 13.19 -9.37 -8.20
CA ALA A 266 13.27 -10.60 -9.00
C ALA A 266 14.68 -11.23 -9.02
N VAL A 267 15.73 -10.46 -8.65
CA VAL A 267 17.13 -10.89 -8.65
C VAL A 267 17.68 -10.82 -7.23
N GLY A 268 18.24 -11.93 -6.74
CA GLY A 268 18.92 -11.98 -5.43
C GLY A 268 18.07 -12.37 -4.22
N GLY A 269 16.77 -12.66 -4.42
CA GLY A 269 15.84 -13.00 -3.34
C GLY A 269 15.49 -11.80 -2.45
N PRO A 270 14.51 -11.95 -1.53
CA PRO A 270 14.13 -10.87 -0.61
C PRO A 270 15.30 -10.48 0.30
N ALA A 271 15.55 -9.19 0.42
CA ALA A 271 16.61 -8.65 1.27
C ALA A 271 16.16 -7.38 1.99
N THR A 272 16.66 -7.19 3.21
CA THR A 272 16.52 -5.96 3.98
C THR A 272 17.84 -5.21 3.97
N ARG A 273 17.78 -3.90 3.73
CA ARG A 273 18.92 -3.00 3.71
C ARG A 273 18.74 -1.88 4.71
N LEU A 274 19.83 -1.49 5.37
CA LEU A 274 19.89 -0.31 6.24
C LEU A 274 20.88 0.67 5.65
N PHE A 275 20.45 1.90 5.38
CA PHE A 275 21.30 3.03 5.03
C PHE A 275 21.40 3.95 6.24
N HIS A 276 22.59 4.03 6.83
CA HIS A 276 22.79 4.74 8.09
C HIS A 276 24.24 5.21 8.24
N GLN A 277 24.43 6.49 8.58
CA GLN A 277 25.74 7.11 8.85
C GLN A 277 26.74 6.92 7.69
N GLY A 278 26.29 7.20 6.46
CA GLY A 278 27.14 7.10 5.27
C GLY A 278 27.50 5.67 4.85
N LYS A 279 26.87 4.65 5.43
CA LYS A 279 27.10 3.23 5.11
C LYS A 279 25.81 2.50 4.77
N TYR A 280 25.94 1.41 4.01
CA TYR A 280 24.88 0.45 3.80
C TYR A 280 25.20 -0.90 4.43
N TYR A 281 24.14 -1.63 4.80
CA TYR A 281 24.19 -2.97 5.35
C TYR A 281 23.05 -3.79 4.73
N GLU A 282 23.30 -5.03 4.33
CA GLU A 282 22.32 -5.90 3.66
C GLU A 282 22.24 -7.28 4.33
N TRP A 283 21.00 -7.74 4.55
CA TRP A 283 20.70 -9.09 5.05
C TRP A 283 19.71 -9.79 4.10
N PRO A 284 19.95 -11.06 3.73
CA PRO A 284 18.90 -11.89 3.15
C PRO A 284 17.76 -12.01 4.15
N ASP A 285 16.52 -11.76 3.70
CA ASP A 285 15.40 -11.59 4.61
C ASP A 285 14.09 -12.10 4.00
N SER A 286 14.02 -13.41 3.72
CA SER A 286 12.86 -14.02 3.03
C SER A 286 11.51 -13.78 3.71
N LYS A 287 11.49 -13.60 5.02
CA LYS A 287 10.27 -13.41 5.83
C LYS A 287 10.06 -11.97 6.28
N GLY A 288 11.04 -11.09 6.06
CA GLY A 288 11.07 -9.73 6.60
C GLY A 288 11.28 -9.70 8.12
N ASP A 289 11.93 -10.72 8.70
CA ASP A 289 12.20 -10.80 10.13
C ASP A 289 13.22 -9.74 10.55
N ILE A 290 14.23 -9.45 9.71
CA ILE A 290 15.20 -8.37 9.96
C ILE A 290 14.49 -7.01 9.89
N TYR A 291 13.64 -6.82 8.88
CA TYR A 291 12.83 -5.61 8.75
C TYR A 291 11.95 -5.37 9.98
N SER A 292 11.17 -6.37 10.40
CA SER A 292 10.35 -6.32 11.61
C SER A 292 11.18 -6.06 12.85
N THR A 293 12.34 -6.71 12.98
CA THR A 293 13.24 -6.52 14.13
C THR A 293 13.71 -5.07 14.23
N ILE A 294 14.10 -4.44 13.13
CA ILE A 294 14.52 -3.03 13.14
C ILE A 294 13.33 -2.11 13.43
N TYR A 295 12.15 -2.39 12.84
CA TYR A 295 10.93 -1.61 13.07
C TYR A 295 10.43 -1.67 14.52
N ASP A 296 10.42 -2.88 15.12
CA ASP A 296 9.91 -3.13 16.46
C ASP A 296 10.91 -2.75 17.55
N SER A 297 12.20 -2.65 17.23
CA SER A 297 13.22 -2.22 18.18
C SER A 297 12.89 -0.80 18.64
N ARG A 298 12.60 -0.61 19.93
CA ARG A 298 12.39 0.73 20.51
C ARG A 298 13.66 1.14 21.25
N SER A 299 14.26 2.22 20.76
CA SER A 299 15.30 3.08 21.34
C SER A 299 16.32 2.42 22.28
N GLY A 300 17.59 2.41 21.86
CA GLY A 300 18.71 2.03 22.74
C GLY A 300 20.09 1.95 22.09
N GLY A 301 20.21 2.22 20.78
CA GLY A 301 21.47 2.06 20.03
C GLY A 301 21.81 3.20 19.07
N GLY A 302 21.65 4.47 19.48
CA GLY A 302 22.03 5.65 18.68
C GLY A 302 21.19 5.90 17.41
N PHE A 303 20.12 5.15 17.21
CA PHE A 303 19.15 5.25 16.12
C PHE A 303 17.75 5.31 16.74
N ASP A 304 16.96 6.33 16.38
CA ASP A 304 15.55 6.43 16.76
C ASP A 304 14.67 5.95 15.60
N PRO A 305 14.04 4.76 15.71
CA PRO A 305 13.14 4.25 14.67
C PRO A 305 11.95 5.18 14.40
N ALA A 306 11.54 6.04 15.34
CA ALA A 306 10.51 7.04 15.08
C ALA A 306 10.96 8.14 14.10
N SER A 307 12.27 8.30 13.90
CA SER A 307 12.89 9.22 12.95
C SER A 307 13.37 8.55 11.65
N CYS A 308 13.22 7.23 11.54
CA CYS A 308 13.66 6.44 10.39
C CYS A 308 12.56 6.27 9.34
N TRP A 309 12.96 6.19 8.07
CA TRP A 309 12.06 5.90 6.97
C TRP A 309 12.07 4.41 6.63
N PHE A 310 10.89 3.81 6.66
CA PHE A 310 10.68 2.40 6.36
C PHE A 310 10.11 2.25 4.95
N CYS A 311 10.85 1.57 4.08
CA CYS A 311 10.54 1.42 2.66
C CYS A 311 10.30 -0.04 2.32
N ILE A 312 9.24 -0.32 1.57
CA ILE A 312 8.90 -1.68 1.09
C ILE A 312 8.82 -1.65 -0.43
N ASP A 313 9.40 -2.67 -1.08
CA ASP A 313 9.41 -2.80 -2.53
C ASP A 313 9.05 -4.21 -2.98
N GLY A 314 8.19 -4.31 -4.00
CA GLY A 314 7.90 -5.56 -4.69
C GLY A 314 6.77 -6.41 -4.11
N LEU A 315 6.15 -5.99 -3.00
CA LEU A 315 5.01 -6.70 -2.39
C LEU A 315 3.67 -6.08 -2.81
N SER A 316 2.72 -6.93 -3.22
CA SER A 316 1.31 -6.54 -3.40
C SER A 316 0.62 -6.28 -2.06
N GLN A 317 -0.53 -5.61 -2.05
CA GLN A 317 -1.28 -5.37 -0.81
C GLN A 317 -1.68 -6.67 -0.09
N GLU A 318 -2.02 -7.72 -0.84
CA GLU A 318 -2.35 -9.04 -0.29
C GLU A 318 -1.12 -9.73 0.31
N GLN A 319 0.02 -9.70 -0.38
CA GLN A 319 1.27 -10.26 0.14
C GLN A 319 1.72 -9.50 1.38
N LEU A 320 1.62 -8.17 1.37
CA LEU A 320 1.91 -7.31 2.50
C LEU A 320 1.02 -7.64 3.72
N ALA A 321 -0.27 -7.90 3.51
CA ALA A 321 -1.18 -8.31 4.59
C ALA A 321 -0.83 -9.67 5.23
N ARG A 322 -0.03 -10.50 4.55
CA ARG A 322 0.45 -11.79 5.06
C ARG A 322 1.78 -11.68 5.81
N THR A 323 2.47 -10.54 5.76
CA THR A 323 3.72 -10.35 6.49
C THR A 323 3.46 -9.92 7.94
N ASN A 324 4.46 -10.08 8.80
CA ASN A 324 4.36 -9.67 10.20
C ASN A 324 4.40 -8.14 10.39
N PHE A 325 4.91 -7.42 9.40
CA PHE A 325 5.02 -5.96 9.42
C PHE A 325 3.83 -5.25 8.75
N GLY A 326 3.04 -5.91 7.90
CA GLY A 326 1.79 -5.35 7.38
C GLY A 326 1.93 -3.92 6.85
N THR A 327 1.19 -2.97 7.44
CA THR A 327 1.22 -1.54 7.02
C THR A 327 2.34 -0.72 7.66
N ALA A 328 3.38 -1.34 8.23
CA ALA A 328 4.49 -0.66 8.90
C ALA A 328 5.50 -0.08 7.89
N PHE A 329 5.09 0.92 7.10
CA PHE A 329 5.96 1.59 6.15
C PHE A 329 5.69 3.09 6.06
N THR A 330 6.70 3.83 5.61
CA THR A 330 6.59 5.21 5.13
C THR A 330 6.37 5.22 3.62
N LEU A 331 7.17 4.42 2.89
CA LEU A 331 7.13 4.31 1.43
C LEU A 331 6.84 2.88 0.98
N LEU A 332 6.01 2.74 -0.06
CA LEU A 332 5.74 1.46 -0.70
C LEU A 332 5.83 1.57 -2.22
N ALA A 333 6.59 0.69 -2.87
CA ALA A 333 6.52 0.46 -4.31
C ALA A 333 5.82 -0.89 -4.56
N THR A 334 4.59 -0.83 -5.06
CA THR A 334 3.72 -2.01 -5.22
C THR A 334 3.17 -2.11 -6.63
N SER A 335 3.11 -3.34 -7.15
CA SER A 335 2.46 -3.60 -8.44
C SER A 335 1.01 -4.03 -8.26
N GLY A 336 0.18 -3.68 -9.23
CA GLY A 336 -1.25 -3.96 -9.19
C GLY A 336 -1.99 -2.90 -8.38
N GLN A 337 -3.09 -3.31 -7.75
CA GLN A 337 -3.96 -2.39 -7.02
C GLN A 337 -3.61 -2.25 -5.56
N PHE A 338 -3.95 -1.08 -5.03
CA PHE A 338 -3.90 -0.79 -3.62
C PHE A 338 -5.19 -0.07 -3.22
N GLU A 339 -6.02 -0.72 -2.40
CA GLU A 339 -7.23 -0.12 -1.87
C GLU A 339 -6.89 0.74 -0.66
N ILE A 340 -7.37 1.99 -0.67
CA ILE A 340 -7.28 2.89 0.47
C ILE A 340 -8.20 2.35 1.55
N LYS A 341 -7.64 1.92 2.68
CA LYS A 341 -8.45 1.52 3.83
C LYS A 341 -8.92 2.78 4.57
N GLY A 342 -10.20 3.12 4.42
CA GLY A 342 -10.84 4.22 5.13
C GLY A 342 -10.88 3.99 6.65
N GLU A 343 -10.61 5.06 7.39
CA GLU A 343 -11.12 5.33 8.74
C GLU A 343 -10.40 4.75 9.98
N SER A 344 -9.24 4.08 9.88
CA SER A 344 -8.46 3.74 11.10
C SER A 344 -6.93 3.70 10.97
N GLY A 345 -6.38 4.17 9.85
CA GLY A 345 -4.95 4.08 9.53
C GLY A 345 -4.25 5.41 9.24
N ALA A 346 -2.95 5.30 8.93
CA ALA A 346 -2.16 6.37 8.33
C ALA A 346 -2.80 6.85 7.00
N MET A 347 -2.75 8.15 6.71
CA MET A 347 -3.25 8.71 5.45
C MET A 347 -2.40 8.19 4.28
N GLN A 348 -3.03 7.56 3.30
CA GLN A 348 -2.35 6.92 2.17
C GLN A 348 -2.46 7.78 0.92
N ILE A 349 -1.31 8.22 0.40
CA ILE A 349 -1.19 8.92 -0.87
C ILE A 349 -0.72 7.90 -1.91
N ILE A 350 -1.59 7.57 -2.86
CA ILE A 350 -1.27 6.64 -3.94
C ILE A 350 -0.94 7.45 -5.19
N CYS A 351 0.27 7.27 -5.72
CA CYS A 351 0.75 7.93 -6.93
C CYS A 351 1.04 6.88 -8.01
N LEU A 352 0.37 7.02 -9.15
CA LEU A 352 0.54 6.12 -10.29
C LEU A 352 1.86 6.40 -11.01
N VAL A 353 2.61 5.35 -11.30
CA VAL A 353 3.71 5.33 -12.28
C VAL A 353 3.17 4.70 -13.57
N PRO A 354 2.82 5.50 -14.59
CA PRO A 354 2.14 5.02 -15.78
C PRO A 354 3.06 4.21 -16.69
N TYR A 355 2.49 3.55 -17.69
CA TYR A 355 3.26 2.83 -18.71
C TYR A 355 4.19 3.74 -19.53
N TRP A 356 5.17 3.14 -20.21
CA TRP A 356 6.10 3.86 -21.08
C TRP A 356 5.51 4.03 -22.48
N ARG A 357 5.46 5.26 -22.98
CA ARG A 357 5.02 5.53 -24.35
C ARG A 357 6.10 5.10 -25.34
N LEU A 358 5.70 4.83 -26.58
CA LEU A 358 6.64 4.40 -27.62
C LEU A 358 7.75 5.42 -27.85
N ASP A 359 7.42 6.72 -27.83
CA ASP A 359 8.40 7.77 -28.09
C ASP A 359 9.46 7.84 -26.98
N ASP A 360 9.08 7.65 -25.71
CA ASP A 360 10.03 7.54 -24.59
C ASP A 360 10.95 6.32 -24.76
N LEU A 361 10.41 5.18 -25.20
CA LEU A 361 11.20 3.96 -25.38
C LEU A 361 12.14 4.04 -26.59
N LYS A 362 11.73 4.73 -27.65
CA LYS A 362 12.59 5.04 -28.80
C LYS A 362 13.77 5.91 -28.38
N ASP A 363 13.50 6.97 -27.63
CA ASP A 363 14.55 7.89 -27.16
C ASP A 363 15.46 7.24 -26.11
N LEU A 364 14.89 6.44 -25.19
CA LEU A 364 15.68 5.60 -24.29
C LEU A 364 16.59 4.64 -25.07
N ALA A 365 16.05 3.94 -26.07
CA ALA A 365 16.79 2.93 -26.82
C ALA A 365 17.94 3.53 -27.64
N SER A 366 17.72 4.71 -28.23
CA SER A 366 18.76 5.45 -28.94
C SER A 366 19.88 5.86 -27.98
N LYS A 367 19.55 6.43 -26.81
CA LYS A 367 20.53 6.96 -25.85
C LYS A 367 21.29 5.91 -25.06
N CYS A 368 20.65 4.77 -24.76
CA CYS A 368 21.24 3.75 -23.90
C CYS A 368 21.94 2.63 -24.67
N TRP A 369 21.46 2.26 -25.87
CA TRP A 369 21.89 1.04 -26.56
C TRP A 369 22.10 1.20 -28.07
N ASN A 370 21.83 2.36 -28.67
CA ASN A 370 21.90 2.58 -30.12
C ASN A 370 21.15 1.50 -30.92
N LEU A 371 19.98 1.06 -30.43
CA LEU A 371 19.17 0.07 -31.16
C LEU A 371 18.63 0.69 -32.44
N ASN A 372 18.58 -0.11 -33.51
CA ASN A 372 17.93 0.32 -34.75
C ASN A 372 16.40 0.32 -34.60
N GLU A 373 15.71 0.96 -35.56
CA GLU A 373 14.25 1.09 -35.51
C GLU A 373 13.51 -0.26 -35.53
N SER A 374 14.03 -1.25 -36.24
CA SER A 374 13.43 -2.60 -36.31
C SER A 374 13.47 -3.30 -34.96
N ASP A 375 14.60 -3.22 -34.25
CA ASP A 375 14.76 -3.81 -32.92
C ASP A 375 13.85 -3.15 -31.89
N VAL A 376 13.73 -1.82 -31.95
CA VAL A 376 12.79 -1.07 -31.10
C VAL A 376 11.35 -1.45 -31.40
N ALA A 377 10.99 -1.56 -32.68
CA ALA A 377 9.64 -1.97 -33.10
C ALA A 377 9.30 -3.39 -32.64
N GLY A 378 10.22 -4.35 -32.81
CA GLY A 378 10.06 -5.74 -32.36
C GLY A 378 9.92 -5.86 -30.84
N ARG A 379 10.76 -5.15 -30.08
CA ARG A 379 10.66 -5.10 -28.61
C ARG A 379 9.35 -4.46 -28.15
N TYR A 380 8.94 -3.34 -28.75
CA TYR A 380 7.69 -2.66 -28.39
C TYR A 380 6.45 -3.46 -28.78
N PHE A 381 6.48 -4.15 -29.92
CA PHE A 381 5.42 -5.05 -30.38
C PHE A 381 5.03 -6.05 -29.28
N VAL A 382 6.05 -6.59 -28.59
CA VAL A 382 5.88 -7.54 -27.49
C VAL A 382 5.56 -6.82 -26.18
N SER A 383 6.38 -5.85 -25.76
CA SER A 383 6.35 -5.29 -24.40
C SER A 383 5.21 -4.30 -24.16
N GLY A 384 4.76 -3.59 -25.20
CA GLY A 384 3.71 -2.58 -25.09
C GLY A 384 3.99 -1.52 -24.02
N GLY A 385 5.20 -0.99 -23.90
CA GLY A 385 5.47 0.02 -22.87
C GLY A 385 5.77 -0.53 -21.47
N ARG A 386 5.86 -1.86 -21.32
CA ARG A 386 6.49 -2.46 -20.14
C ARG A 386 7.99 -2.39 -20.27
N LEU A 387 8.61 -1.49 -19.50
CA LEU A 387 10.06 -1.28 -19.53
C LEU A 387 10.81 -2.60 -19.29
N SER A 388 10.48 -3.36 -18.24
CA SER A 388 11.21 -4.61 -17.96
C SER A 388 11.26 -5.59 -19.14
N ASP A 389 10.17 -5.71 -19.90
CA ASP A 389 10.07 -6.62 -21.03
C ASP A 389 10.73 -6.02 -22.28
N PHE A 390 10.68 -4.69 -22.44
CA PHE A 390 11.40 -3.98 -23.49
C PHE A 390 12.93 -4.12 -23.36
N LEU A 391 13.45 -4.19 -22.13
CA LEU A 391 14.88 -4.35 -21.86
C LEU A 391 15.40 -5.76 -22.19
N LEU A 392 14.55 -6.78 -22.17
CA LEU A 392 14.92 -8.15 -22.48
C LEU A 392 15.12 -8.39 -23.98
N PRO A 393 15.88 -9.42 -24.38
CA PRO A 393 15.84 -9.94 -25.74
C PRO A 393 14.39 -10.24 -26.16
N GLU A 394 14.04 -9.94 -27.41
CA GLU A 394 12.65 -10.03 -27.88
C GLU A 394 12.05 -11.42 -27.66
N LYS A 395 12.84 -12.47 -27.88
CA LYS A 395 12.41 -13.86 -27.68
C LYS A 395 11.97 -14.13 -26.24
N ASP A 396 12.77 -13.69 -25.26
CA ASP A 396 12.51 -13.94 -23.84
C ASP A 396 11.28 -13.17 -23.37
N ALA A 397 11.15 -11.91 -23.81
CA ALA A 397 9.97 -11.10 -23.57
C ALA A 397 8.71 -11.77 -24.18
N ARG A 398 8.83 -12.27 -25.42
CA ARG A 398 7.73 -12.91 -26.15
C ARG A 398 7.27 -14.19 -25.45
N ASP A 399 8.20 -15.03 -25.01
CA ASP A 399 7.88 -16.26 -24.28
C ASP A 399 7.16 -15.96 -22.95
N ALA A 400 7.60 -14.92 -22.24
CA ALA A 400 6.97 -14.49 -20.99
C ALA A 400 5.56 -13.90 -21.22
N VAL A 401 5.38 -13.07 -22.25
CA VAL A 401 4.07 -12.51 -22.63
C VAL A 401 3.12 -13.62 -23.11
N ASN A 402 3.58 -14.54 -23.96
CA ASN A 402 2.78 -15.69 -24.42
C ASN A 402 2.34 -16.59 -23.26
N THR A 403 3.22 -16.80 -22.28
CA THR A 403 2.88 -17.56 -21.06
C THR A 403 1.75 -16.87 -20.28
N ALA A 404 1.76 -15.55 -20.22
CA ALA A 404 0.68 -14.79 -19.61
C ALA A 404 -0.62 -14.86 -20.42
N LEU A 405 -0.53 -14.70 -21.75
CA LEU A 405 -1.68 -14.74 -22.66
C LEU A 405 -2.38 -16.11 -22.64
N ARG A 406 -1.65 -17.23 -22.60
CA ARG A 406 -2.23 -18.58 -22.53
C ARG A 406 -3.10 -18.84 -21.30
N LYS A 407 -2.96 -18.02 -20.25
CA LYS A 407 -3.76 -18.10 -19.03
C LYS A 407 -5.01 -17.23 -19.10
N LEU A 408 -5.19 -16.46 -20.17
CA LEU A 408 -6.31 -15.57 -20.37
C LEU A 408 -7.44 -16.27 -21.15
N ASP A 409 -8.65 -16.20 -20.63
CA ASP A 409 -9.87 -16.62 -21.33
C ASP A 409 -10.72 -15.39 -21.73
N ALA A 410 -11.90 -15.62 -22.32
CA ALA A 410 -12.80 -14.55 -22.73
C ALA A 410 -13.25 -13.66 -21.55
N ASN A 411 -13.46 -14.25 -20.36
CA ASN A 411 -13.86 -13.50 -19.17
C ASN A 411 -12.71 -12.62 -18.66
N GLY A 412 -11.49 -13.16 -18.64
CA GLY A 412 -10.29 -12.41 -18.28
C GLY A 412 -9.99 -11.26 -19.24
N ALA A 413 -10.38 -11.37 -20.51
CA ALA A 413 -10.22 -10.29 -21.48
C ALA A 413 -11.06 -9.04 -21.16
N ASP A 414 -12.25 -9.21 -20.56
CA ASP A 414 -13.06 -8.08 -20.10
C ASP A 414 -12.52 -7.48 -18.80
N VAL A 415 -11.90 -8.29 -17.93
CA VAL A 415 -11.18 -7.79 -16.73
C VAL A 415 -10.01 -6.88 -17.12
N LEU A 416 -9.41 -7.05 -18.30
CA LEU A 416 -8.36 -6.13 -18.77
C LEU A 416 -8.87 -4.71 -19.09
N LEU A 417 -10.19 -4.48 -19.13
CA LEU A 417 -10.75 -3.13 -19.29
C LEU A 417 -10.93 -2.40 -17.95
N THR A 418 -10.90 -3.12 -16.84
CA THR A 418 -11.14 -2.52 -15.53
C THR A 418 -9.85 -1.92 -14.99
N THR A 419 -9.97 -0.75 -14.37
CA THR A 419 -8.92 -0.20 -13.50
C THR A 419 -8.79 -1.04 -12.22
N HIS A 420 -9.86 -1.78 -11.88
CA HIS A 420 -9.95 -2.79 -10.82
C HIS A 420 -9.29 -4.12 -11.22
N ARG A 421 -8.34 -4.62 -10.42
CA ARG A 421 -7.71 -5.93 -10.58
C ARG A 421 -8.65 -6.97 -9.98
N CYS A 422 -8.83 -8.07 -10.69
CA CYS A 422 -9.32 -9.29 -10.08
C CYS A 422 -8.13 -9.96 -9.38
N SER A 423 -8.15 -10.06 -8.06
CA SER A 423 -7.04 -10.56 -7.21
C SER A 423 -6.52 -11.96 -7.57
N ALA A 424 -7.21 -12.68 -8.44
CA ALA A 424 -6.93 -14.07 -8.78
C ALA A 424 -5.85 -14.31 -9.88
N PHE A 425 -5.32 -13.30 -10.57
CA PHE A 425 -4.48 -13.54 -11.76
C PHE A 425 -3.24 -12.62 -11.91
N GLU A 426 -2.08 -13.03 -11.36
CA GLU A 426 -0.76 -12.45 -11.67
C GLU A 426 -0.40 -12.32 -13.18
N PRO A 427 -0.84 -13.22 -14.08
CA PRO A 427 -0.58 -13.09 -15.52
C PRO A 427 -1.17 -11.84 -16.16
N ILE A 428 -2.29 -11.34 -15.62
CA ILE A 428 -3.01 -10.17 -16.14
C ILE A 428 -2.14 -8.91 -16.02
N ASP A 429 -1.38 -8.75 -14.93
CA ASP A 429 -0.53 -7.58 -14.69
C ASP A 429 0.62 -7.42 -15.69
N ARG A 430 0.95 -8.47 -16.44
CA ARG A 430 1.96 -8.39 -17.50
C ARG A 430 1.40 -7.82 -18.80
N ILE A 431 0.11 -7.99 -19.05
CA ILE A 431 -0.60 -7.52 -20.24
C ILE A 431 -1.27 -6.16 -19.98
N HIS A 432 -1.77 -5.98 -18.76
CA HIS A 432 -2.49 -4.81 -18.29
C HIS A 432 -1.56 -3.64 -17.97
N MET A 433 -1.85 -2.49 -18.56
CA MET A 433 -1.14 -1.24 -18.33
C MET A 433 -2.05 -0.18 -17.73
N LEU A 434 -1.49 0.69 -16.88
CA LEU A 434 -2.19 1.85 -16.34
C LEU A 434 -1.60 3.13 -16.92
N GLY A 435 -2.47 3.97 -17.46
CA GLY A 435 -2.16 5.33 -17.92
C GLY A 435 -2.93 6.39 -17.14
N VAL A 436 -2.54 7.65 -17.32
CA VAL A 436 -3.27 8.82 -16.84
C VAL A 436 -3.94 9.54 -18.02
N GLN A 437 -5.05 10.20 -17.77
CA GLN A 437 -5.80 10.95 -18.79
C GLN A 437 -4.98 12.12 -19.40
N GLU A 438 -4.22 12.83 -18.57
CA GLU A 438 -3.38 13.95 -19.00
C GLU A 438 -2.04 13.89 -18.27
N THR A 439 -0.96 13.69 -19.02
CA THR A 439 0.39 13.46 -18.45
C THR A 439 1.03 14.72 -17.88
N SER A 440 0.58 15.91 -18.28
CA SER A 440 1.04 17.21 -17.75
C SER A 440 0.39 17.56 -16.41
N ASN A 441 -0.77 17.00 -16.09
CA ASN A 441 -1.52 17.36 -14.89
C ASN A 441 -1.09 16.50 -13.68
N LEU A 442 -0.52 17.15 -12.67
CA LEU A 442 -0.02 16.49 -11.45
C LEU A 442 -1.09 15.73 -10.67
N GLU A 443 -2.31 16.25 -10.59
CA GLU A 443 -3.39 15.63 -9.80
C GLU A 443 -3.86 14.32 -10.44
N HIS A 444 -3.73 14.18 -11.77
CA HIS A 444 -4.14 12.98 -12.48
C HIS A 444 -3.33 11.75 -12.09
N TYR A 445 -2.14 11.93 -11.51
CA TYR A 445 -1.33 10.84 -10.98
C TYR A 445 -1.79 10.38 -9.59
N LEU A 446 -2.57 11.17 -8.87
CA LEU A 446 -3.06 10.88 -7.51
C LEU A 446 -4.52 10.44 -7.49
N LEU A 447 -5.31 10.89 -8.46
CA LEU A 447 -6.75 10.65 -8.52
C LEU A 447 -7.08 9.40 -9.34
N TYR A 448 -7.56 8.35 -8.67
CA TYR A 448 -7.92 7.08 -9.30
C TYR A 448 -8.91 7.24 -10.48
N ARG A 449 -9.82 8.22 -10.42
CA ARG A 449 -10.77 8.53 -11.51
C ARG A 449 -10.11 8.99 -12.81
N CYS A 450 -8.88 9.49 -12.74
CA CYS A 450 -8.09 9.95 -13.88
C CYS A 450 -7.23 8.84 -14.48
N TRP A 451 -7.23 7.65 -13.89
CA TRP A 451 -6.46 6.50 -14.38
C TRP A 451 -7.28 5.69 -15.37
N ARG A 452 -6.58 5.03 -16.30
CA ARG A 452 -7.18 4.23 -17.37
C ARG A 452 -6.43 2.94 -17.57
N SER A 453 -7.18 1.87 -17.77
CA SER A 453 -6.65 0.54 -18.08
C SER A 453 -6.45 0.38 -19.58
N CYS A 454 -5.24 0.08 -20.00
CA CYS A 454 -4.86 -0.04 -21.40
C CYS A 454 -4.20 -1.38 -21.69
N ILE A 455 -4.26 -1.77 -22.97
CA ILE A 455 -3.41 -2.80 -23.53
C ILE A 455 -2.67 -2.16 -24.69
N THR A 456 -1.36 -2.15 -24.59
CA THR A 456 -0.45 -1.39 -25.43
C THR A 456 0.47 -2.30 -26.24
N SER A 457 0.52 -3.60 -25.89
CA SER A 457 1.24 -4.63 -26.62
C SER A 457 0.43 -5.07 -27.84
N ARG A 458 1.03 -5.00 -29.04
CA ARG A 458 0.40 -5.49 -30.26
C ARG A 458 0.22 -7.00 -30.24
N LEU A 459 1.21 -7.74 -29.73
CA LEU A 459 1.11 -9.18 -29.53
C LEU A 459 -0.12 -9.54 -28.68
N ALA A 460 -0.35 -8.82 -27.58
CA ALA A 460 -1.51 -9.03 -26.73
C ALA A 460 -2.83 -8.69 -27.45
N MET A 461 -2.87 -7.60 -28.22
CA MET A 461 -4.05 -7.23 -29.00
C MET A 461 -4.38 -8.26 -30.09
N GLU A 462 -3.37 -8.81 -30.76
CA GLU A 462 -3.55 -9.88 -31.75
C GLU A 462 -4.13 -11.15 -31.11
N TYR A 463 -3.67 -11.50 -29.91
CA TYR A 463 -4.25 -12.61 -29.16
C TYR A 463 -5.71 -12.34 -28.78
N LEU A 464 -6.03 -11.13 -28.32
CA LEU A 464 -7.39 -10.76 -27.94
C LEU A 464 -8.38 -10.80 -29.11
N LEU A 465 -7.94 -10.55 -30.35
CA LEU A 465 -8.79 -10.71 -31.54
C LEU A 465 -9.32 -12.14 -31.69
N THR A 466 -8.67 -13.13 -31.08
CA THR A 466 -9.12 -14.52 -31.07
C THR A 466 -10.13 -14.83 -29.98
N LEU A 467 -10.21 -13.99 -28.94
CA LEU A 467 -11.01 -14.23 -27.73
C LEU A 467 -12.26 -13.36 -27.63
N THR A 468 -12.24 -12.14 -28.21
CA THR A 468 -13.26 -11.13 -27.95
C THR A 468 -14.01 -10.69 -29.21
N LYS A 469 -15.16 -10.05 -29.00
CA LYS A 469 -16.03 -9.46 -30.04
C LYS A 469 -15.68 -7.99 -30.29
N PRO A 470 -16.13 -7.40 -31.42
CA PRO A 470 -15.86 -5.99 -31.75
C PRO A 470 -16.18 -4.98 -30.65
N ASP A 471 -17.24 -5.19 -29.87
CA ASP A 471 -17.63 -4.31 -28.76
C ASP A 471 -16.52 -4.15 -27.71
N ASN A 472 -15.71 -5.19 -27.47
CA ASN A 472 -14.57 -5.11 -26.55
C ASN A 472 -13.51 -4.13 -27.08
N PHE A 473 -13.21 -4.16 -28.39
CA PHE A 473 -12.27 -3.23 -29.02
C PHE A 473 -12.82 -1.80 -29.09
N HIS A 474 -14.14 -1.64 -29.27
CA HIS A 474 -14.76 -0.32 -29.21
C HIS A 474 -14.57 0.32 -27.83
N LYS A 475 -14.78 -0.42 -26.74
CA LYS A 475 -14.50 0.04 -25.38
C LYS A 475 -13.03 0.45 -25.20
N ARG A 476 -12.09 -0.35 -25.71
CA ARG A 476 -10.65 -0.01 -25.68
C ARG A 476 -10.34 1.27 -26.44
N PHE A 477 -11.05 1.52 -27.55
CA PHE A 477 -10.83 2.71 -28.36
C PHE A 477 -11.26 3.97 -27.62
N VAL A 478 -12.38 3.92 -26.90
CA VAL A 478 -12.81 5.01 -26.01
C VAL A 478 -11.74 5.27 -24.94
N VAL A 479 -11.20 4.23 -24.30
CA VAL A 479 -10.13 4.38 -23.30
C VAL A 479 -8.84 4.95 -23.89
N ALA A 480 -8.46 4.54 -25.11
CA ALA A 480 -7.28 5.07 -25.80
C ALA A 480 -7.39 6.56 -26.12
N LYS A 481 -8.61 7.04 -26.42
CA LYS A 481 -8.88 8.47 -26.58
C LYS A 481 -8.69 9.23 -25.26
N ASP A 482 -9.18 8.68 -24.16
CA ASP A 482 -9.05 9.31 -22.84
C ASP A 482 -7.58 9.50 -22.42
N VAL A 483 -6.71 8.53 -22.68
CA VAL A 483 -5.27 8.62 -22.32
C VAL A 483 -4.47 9.55 -23.25
N ASN A 484 -5.08 9.99 -24.36
CA ASN A 484 -4.46 10.85 -25.36
C ASN A 484 -3.07 10.35 -25.80
N ASP A 485 -3.00 9.06 -26.13
CA ASP A 485 -1.82 8.40 -26.71
C ASP A 485 -2.10 8.05 -28.18
N PRO A 486 -1.55 8.80 -29.16
CA PRO A 486 -1.81 8.58 -30.57
C PRO A 486 -1.44 7.18 -31.06
N GLN A 487 -0.38 6.57 -30.51
CA GLN A 487 0.07 5.25 -30.91
C GLN A 487 -0.88 4.17 -30.40
N LEU A 488 -1.34 4.31 -29.16
CA LEU A 488 -2.37 3.42 -28.62
C LEU A 488 -3.69 3.56 -29.37
N GLN A 489 -4.11 4.78 -29.73
CA GLN A 489 -5.32 5.01 -30.53
C GLN A 489 -5.23 4.34 -31.89
N SER A 490 -4.09 4.48 -32.58
CA SER A 490 -3.83 3.82 -33.87
C SER A 490 -3.88 2.30 -33.74
N LEU A 491 -3.19 1.74 -32.74
CA LEU A 491 -3.16 0.30 -32.46
C LEU A 491 -4.57 -0.25 -32.24
N VAL A 492 -5.36 0.40 -31.37
CA VAL A 492 -6.70 -0.08 -31.03
C VAL A 492 -7.65 0.07 -32.21
N LEU A 493 -7.56 1.15 -32.98
CA LEU A 493 -8.37 1.35 -34.17
C LEU A 493 -8.12 0.27 -35.22
N GLU A 494 -6.85 -0.07 -35.46
CA GLU A 494 -6.47 -1.18 -36.35
C GLU A 494 -7.12 -2.49 -35.90
N HIS A 495 -7.08 -2.80 -34.60
CA HIS A 495 -7.64 -4.04 -34.07
C HIS A 495 -9.17 -4.02 -34.03
N LEU A 496 -9.80 -2.87 -33.79
CA LEU A 496 -11.24 -2.71 -33.94
C LEU A 496 -11.66 -3.05 -35.37
N PHE A 497 -11.00 -2.48 -36.38
CA PHE A 497 -11.28 -2.78 -37.79
C PHE A 497 -11.09 -4.26 -38.11
N ARG A 498 -9.96 -4.87 -37.70
CA ARG A 498 -9.69 -6.30 -37.87
C ARG A 498 -10.77 -7.17 -37.20
N SER A 499 -11.24 -6.78 -36.01
CA SER A 499 -12.31 -7.50 -35.31
C SER A 499 -13.62 -7.44 -36.11
N ILE A 500 -13.99 -6.27 -36.66
CA ILE A 500 -15.21 -6.11 -37.46
C ILE A 500 -15.13 -7.00 -38.70
N VAL A 501 -14.01 -6.96 -39.44
CA VAL A 501 -13.79 -7.80 -40.64
C VAL A 501 -13.85 -9.29 -40.30
N ARG A 502 -13.30 -9.71 -39.16
CA ARG A 502 -13.35 -11.12 -38.73
C ARG A 502 -14.76 -11.61 -38.44
N TYR A 503 -15.59 -10.76 -37.83
CA TYR A 503 -16.95 -11.13 -37.40
C TYR A 503 -18.05 -10.82 -38.43
N ARG A 504 -17.77 -9.98 -39.43
CA ARG A 504 -18.69 -9.65 -40.52
C ARG A 504 -18.03 -9.97 -41.87
N LYS A 505 -18.67 -10.84 -42.67
CA LYS A 505 -18.18 -11.25 -44.00
C LYS A 505 -18.04 -10.11 -45.01
N SER A 506 -18.62 -8.93 -44.74
CA SER A 506 -18.53 -7.72 -45.56
C SER A 506 -18.42 -6.48 -44.69
N VAL A 507 -17.41 -5.64 -44.94
CA VAL A 507 -17.25 -4.31 -44.34
C VAL A 507 -17.36 -3.29 -45.47
N GLY A 508 -18.32 -2.37 -45.38
CA GLY A 508 -18.42 -1.23 -46.29
C GLY A 508 -17.40 -0.17 -45.91
N ILE A 509 -16.39 0.04 -46.74
CA ILE A 509 -15.40 1.11 -46.55
C ILE A 509 -15.77 2.24 -47.51
N VAL A 510 -16.13 3.40 -46.96
CA VAL A 510 -16.29 4.62 -47.74
C VAL A 510 -15.01 5.43 -47.57
N TYR A 511 -14.27 5.61 -48.67
CA TYR A 511 -13.13 6.51 -48.72
C TYR A 511 -13.52 7.75 -49.53
N MET A 512 -13.04 8.91 -49.10
CA MET A 512 -13.23 10.17 -49.80
C MET A 512 -11.87 10.67 -50.26
N LYS A 513 -11.79 11.18 -51.50
CA LYS A 513 -10.54 11.71 -52.05
C LYS A 513 -10.22 13.03 -51.33
N TYR A 514 -9.17 13.03 -50.52
CA TYR A 514 -8.72 14.23 -49.81
C TYR A 514 -7.96 15.13 -50.80
N ASP A 515 -8.62 16.17 -51.32
CA ASP A 515 -7.99 17.14 -52.22
C ASP A 515 -7.24 18.20 -51.41
N ASN A 516 -5.91 18.14 -51.43
CA ASN A 516 -5.04 19.01 -50.64
C ASN A 516 -4.78 20.38 -51.29
N VAL A 517 -5.38 20.64 -52.46
CA VAL A 517 -5.01 21.79 -53.31
C VAL A 517 -5.76 23.07 -52.94
N ASP A 518 -6.95 23.00 -52.31
CA ASP A 518 -7.76 24.20 -52.09
C ASP A 518 -8.39 24.29 -50.67
N ARG A 519 -7.61 24.77 -49.71
CA ARG A 519 -8.01 24.85 -48.28
C ARG A 519 -9.13 25.85 -47.97
N ARG A 520 -9.60 26.66 -48.93
CA ARG A 520 -10.46 27.84 -48.64
C ARG A 520 -11.82 27.87 -49.34
N THR A 521 -12.20 26.88 -50.13
CA THR A 521 -13.37 26.98 -51.02
C THR A 521 -14.54 26.04 -50.72
N HIS A 522 -14.49 25.15 -49.72
CA HIS A 522 -15.66 24.36 -49.33
C HIS A 522 -16.45 25.00 -48.17
N ARG A 523 -17.42 25.86 -48.52
CA ARG A 523 -18.60 26.15 -47.68
C ARG A 523 -19.67 25.11 -47.97
N ASP A 524 -19.43 23.87 -47.58
CA ASP A 524 -20.44 22.81 -47.71
C ASP A 524 -21.12 22.58 -46.35
N PRO A 525 -22.45 22.68 -46.23
CA PRO A 525 -23.17 22.39 -44.98
C PRO A 525 -22.94 20.96 -44.47
N GLU A 526 -22.59 20.01 -45.35
CA GLU A 526 -22.26 18.62 -44.97
C GLU A 526 -20.94 18.48 -44.19
N HIS A 527 -20.03 19.46 -44.29
CA HIS A 527 -18.80 19.48 -43.49
C HIS A 527 -19.05 19.75 -42.00
N ARG A 528 -20.21 20.33 -41.63
CA ARG A 528 -20.63 20.44 -40.23
C ARG A 528 -21.23 19.14 -39.70
N LEU A 529 -21.98 18.41 -40.53
CA LEU A 529 -22.56 17.11 -40.16
C LEU A 529 -21.50 16.06 -39.82
N MET A 530 -20.33 16.09 -40.47
CA MET A 530 -19.25 15.12 -40.18
C MET A 530 -18.36 15.45 -38.97
N ARG A 531 -18.45 16.66 -38.39
CA ARG A 531 -17.74 16.96 -37.13
C ARG A 531 -18.50 16.50 -35.90
N GLU A 532 -19.81 16.28 -36.03
CA GLU A 532 -20.67 15.91 -34.90
C GLU A 532 -21.29 14.50 -35.03
N ASP A 533 -21.50 13.94 -36.23
CA ASP A 533 -22.24 12.68 -36.39
C ASP A 533 -21.67 11.68 -37.42
N ASN A 534 -20.47 11.12 -37.21
CA ASN A 534 -20.07 9.89 -37.94
C ASN A 534 -19.28 8.91 -37.07
N ILE A 535 -19.95 8.43 -36.01
CA ILE A 535 -19.92 7.00 -35.68
C ILE A 535 -21.26 6.44 -36.18
N LEU A 536 -21.32 5.99 -37.43
CA LEU A 536 -22.42 5.14 -37.90
C LEU A 536 -21.87 3.74 -38.12
N LEU A 537 -21.72 3.03 -37.01
CA LEU A 537 -21.74 1.57 -36.95
C LEU A 537 -23.17 1.14 -37.28
N TRP A 538 -23.42 0.66 -38.50
CA TRP A 538 -24.68 -0.02 -38.80
C TRP A 538 -24.71 -1.40 -38.13
N ALA A 539 -25.87 -1.72 -37.53
CA ALA A 539 -26.16 -2.89 -36.70
C ALA A 539 -25.85 -4.25 -37.35
#